data_AF-A0A523IRI0-F1
#
_entry.id   AF-A0A523IRI0-F1
#
_cell.length_a   1.000
_cell.length_b   1.000
_cell.length_c   1.000
_cell.angle_alpha   90.00
_cell.angle_beta   90.00
_cell.angle_gamma   90.00
#
_symmetry.space_group_name_H-M   'P 1'
#
loop_
_entity.id
_entity.type
_entity.pdbx_description
1 polymer ?
#
loop_
_entity_poly.entity_id
_entity_poly.type
_entity_poly.pdbx_seq_one_letter_code
_entity_poly.pdbx_strand_id
1 'polypeptide(L)' 'MLDYAVELTRTPVEVPNELFTQLREHFDESELLELTAVIAWENYRARFNHALGIGSGGFSEGAYCPLPERPVEPTT' A
#
# COMPACT_ATOMS: atom_id res chain seq x y z
N MET A 1 -8.94 -3.61 5.75
CA MET A 1 -8.54 -2.39 5.00
C MET A 1 -7.18 -2.55 4.33
N LEU A 2 -6.09 -2.83 5.06
CA LEU A 2 -4.75 -2.93 4.46
C LEU A 2 -4.65 -4.01 3.37
N ASP A 3 -5.24 -5.20 3.59
CA ASP A 3 -5.24 -6.26 2.58
C ASP A 3 -5.95 -5.84 1.29
N TYR A 4 -7.05 -5.09 1.40
CA TYR A 4 -7.75 -4.52 0.25
C TYR A 4 -6.85 -3.54 -0.52
N ALA A 5 -6.13 -2.66 0.18
CA ALA A 5 -5.18 -1.76 -0.46
C ALA A 5 -4.04 -2.52 -1.15
N VAL A 6 -3.51 -3.58 -0.52
CA VAL A 6 -2.50 -4.46 -1.11
C VAL A 6 -3.01 -5.06 -2.42
N GLU A 7 -4.17 -5.69 -2.43
CA GLU A 7 -4.74 -6.30 -3.63
C GLU A 7 -5.02 -5.25 -4.73
N LEU A 8 -5.54 -4.08 -4.36
CA LEU A 8 -5.82 -2.99 -5.29
C LEU A 8 -4.56 -2.33 -5.88
N THR A 9 -3.40 -2.51 -5.25
CA THR A 9 -2.09 -2.02 -5.76
C THR A 9 -1.35 -3.02 -6.65
N ARG A 10 -1.81 -4.29 -6.72
CA ARG A 10 -1.18 -5.32 -7.57
C ARG A 10 -1.34 -5.05 -9.06
N THR A 11 -0.54 -5.72 -9.88
CA THR A 11 -0.64 -5.68 -11.33
C THR A 11 -0.51 -7.12 -11.86
N PRO A 12 -1.60 -7.75 -12.35
CA PRO A 12 -2.96 -7.20 -12.50
C PRO A 12 -3.68 -6.95 -11.16
N VAL A 13 -4.72 -6.12 -11.19
CA VAL A 13 -5.61 -5.90 -10.03
C VAL A 13 -6.63 -7.02 -9.98
N GLU A 14 -6.62 -7.79 -8.89
CA GLU A 14 -7.59 -8.84 -8.59
C GLU A 14 -7.94 -8.75 -7.10
N VAL A 15 -9.17 -8.34 -6.79
CA VAL A 15 -9.61 -8.16 -5.39
C VAL A 15 -10.64 -9.24 -5.04
N PRO A 16 -10.35 -10.14 -4.07
CA PRO A 16 -11.31 -11.14 -3.61
C PRO A 16 -12.58 -10.51 -3.02
N ASN A 17 -13.74 -11.13 -3.29
CA ASN A 17 -15.03 -10.64 -2.79
C ASN A 17 -15.12 -10.66 -1.26
N GLU A 18 -14.39 -11.57 -0.62
CA GLU A 18 -14.31 -11.71 0.83
C GLU A 18 -13.81 -10.42 1.49
N LEU A 19 -12.89 -9.70 0.85
CA LEU A 19 -12.40 -8.41 1.35
C LEU A 19 -13.47 -7.33 1.31
N PHE A 20 -14.33 -7.31 0.29
CA PHE A 20 -15.47 -6.41 0.24
C PHE A 20 -16.49 -6.73 1.33
N THR A 21 -16.75 -8.01 1.60
CA THR A 21 -17.64 -8.42 2.70
C THR A 21 -17.12 -7.96 4.05
N GLN A 22 -15.83 -8.18 4.34
CA GLN A 22 -15.21 -7.74 5.59
C GLN A 22 -15.22 -6.21 5.74
N LEU A 23 -14.97 -5.47 4.65
CA LEU A 23 -14.98 -4.01 4.72
C LEU A 23 -16.38 -3.44 4.97
N ARG A 24 -17.43 -4.07 4.46
CA ARG A 24 -18.82 -3.65 4.69
C ARG A 24 -19.27 -3.79 6.16
N GLU A 25 -18.50 -4.48 7.00
CA GLU A 25 -18.73 -4.49 8.46
C GLU A 25 -18.34 -3.16 9.12
N HIS A 26 -17.53 -2.34 8.44
CA HIS A 26 -16.95 -1.10 8.98
C HIS A 26 -17.28 0.15 8.16
N PHE A 27 -17.58 -0.03 6.87
CA PHE A 27 -17.77 1.06 5.92
C PHE A 27 -19.08 0.88 5.17
N ASP A 28 -19.80 1.99 4.98
CA ASP A 28 -20.91 2.03 4.04
C ASP A 28 -20.40 2.05 2.58
N GLU A 29 -21.34 2.02 1.63
CA GLU A 29 -21.01 1.99 0.21
C GLU A 29 -20.28 3.26 -0.26
N SER A 30 -20.63 4.44 0.28
CA SER A 30 -19.99 5.70 -0.08
C SER A 30 -18.56 5.75 0.45
N GLU A 31 -18.37 5.35 1.71
CA GLU A 31 -17.05 5.27 2.33
C GLU A 31 -16.14 4.26 1.62
N LEU A 32 -16.69 3.13 1.16
CA LEU A 32 -15.95 2.15 0.33
C LEU A 32 -15.53 2.73 -1.02
N LEU A 33 -16.39 3.50 -1.68
CA LEU A 33 -16.06 4.16 -2.94
C LEU A 33 -14.95 5.21 -2.74
N GLU A 34 -15.04 6.00 -1.67
CA GLU A 34 -14.00 6.98 -1.33
C GLU A 34 -12.67 6.31 -1.01
N LEU A 35 -12.69 5.24 -0.20
CA LEU A 35 -11.49 4.44 0.10
C LEU A 35 -10.83 3.92 -1.18
N THR A 36 -11.64 3.37 -2.09
CA THR A 36 -11.16 2.86 -3.39
C THR A 36 -10.52 3.98 -4.22
N ALA A 37 -11.15 5.16 -4.26
CA ALA A 37 -10.67 6.31 -5.01
C ALA A 37 -9.33 6.83 -4.47
N VAL A 38 -9.17 6.94 -3.15
CA VAL A 38 -7.93 7.38 -2.51
C VAL A 38 -6.78 6.40 -2.80
N ILE A 39 -7.03 5.09 -2.69
CA ILE A 39 -6.01 4.08 -2.99
C ILE A 39 -5.60 4.15 -4.48
N ALA A 40 -6.56 4.29 -5.39
CA ALA A 40 -6.28 4.43 -6.82
C ALA A 40 -5.47 5.70 -7.12
N TRP A 41 -5.80 6.81 -6.46
CA TRP A 41 -5.09 8.08 -6.60
C TRP A 41 -3.63 7.98 -6.15
N GLU A 42 -3.36 7.34 -5.01
CA GLU A 42 -1.98 7.15 -4.55
C GLU A 42 -1.20 6.17 -5.44
N ASN A 43 -1.85 5.15 -6.00
CA ASN A 43 -1.23 4.30 -7.02
C ASN A 43 -0.84 5.08 -8.28
N TYR A 44 -1.69 6.00 -8.73
CA TYR A 44 -1.36 6.89 -9.84
C TYR A 44 -0.15 7.77 -9.51
N ARG A 45 -0.16 8.45 -8.34
CA ARG A 45 0.94 9.30 -7.90
C ARG A 45 2.25 8.53 -7.77
N ALA A 46 2.21 7.32 -7.23
CA ALA A 46 3.38 6.45 -7.11
C ALA A 46 3.98 6.13 -8.49
N ARG A 47 3.15 5.69 -9.45
CA ARG A 47 3.60 5.39 -10.82
C ARG A 47 4.11 6.64 -11.54
N PHE A 48 3.42 7.76 -11.40
CA PHE A 48 3.82 9.04 -11.97
C PHE A 48 5.19 9.50 -11.43
N ASN A 49 5.34 9.51 -10.10
CA ASN A 49 6.60 9.90 -9.47
C ASN A 49 7.75 8.98 -9.88
N HIS A 50 7.51 7.66 -9.88
CA HIS A 50 8.52 6.69 -10.27
C HIS A 50 8.93 6.85 -11.75
N ALA A 51 7.97 7.08 -12.65
CA ALA A 51 8.25 7.29 -14.07
C ALA A 51 9.11 8.54 -14.34
N LEU A 52 9.00 9.56 -13.49
CA LEU A 52 9.75 10.82 -13.59
C LEU A 52 10.98 10.90 -12.68
N GLY A 53 11.28 9.83 -11.91
CA GLY A 53 12.38 9.84 -10.95
C GLY A 53 12.20 10.83 -9.79
N ILE A 54 10.96 11.20 -9.46
CA ILE A 54 10.65 12.14 -8.39
C ILE A 54 10.78 11.43 -7.04
N GLY A 55 11.79 11.82 -6.26
CA GLY A 55 12.06 11.32 -4.91
C GLY A 55 11.42 12.14 -3.78
N SER A 56 11.85 11.91 -2.54
CA SER A 56 11.29 12.50 -1.31
C SER A 56 11.60 13.99 -1.07
N GLY A 57 11.98 14.75 -2.11
CA GLY A 57 12.22 16.20 -2.01
C GLY A 57 13.31 16.62 -1.01
N GLY A 58 14.25 15.72 -0.66
CA GLY A 58 15.34 16.00 0.28
C GLY A 58 14.98 15.86 1.77
N PHE A 59 13.71 15.62 2.13
CA PHE A 59 13.29 15.49 3.55
C PHE A 59 13.88 14.28 4.28
N SER A 60 14.50 13.35 3.56
CA SER A 60 15.14 12.16 4.12
C SER A 60 16.64 12.12 3.83
N GLU A 61 17.24 13.25 3.43
CA GLU A 61 18.68 13.32 3.19
C GLU A 61 19.45 13.04 4.47
N GLY A 62 20.36 12.06 4.44
CA GLY A 62 21.10 11.58 5.61
C GLY A 62 20.30 10.68 6.57
N ALA A 63 19.02 10.44 6.32
CA ALA A 63 18.25 9.46 7.09
C ALA A 63 18.66 8.03 6.70
N TYR A 64 18.65 7.12 7.68
CA TYR A 64 18.81 5.69 7.44
C TYR A 64 17.59 4.95 7.98
N CYS A 65 17.21 3.86 7.30
CA CYS A 65 16.18 2.97 7.82
C CYS A 65 16.85 1.99 8.81
N PRO A 66 16.49 1.99 10.11
CA PRO A 66 16.96 0.95 11.02
C PRO A 66 16.29 -0.37 10.64
N LEU A 67 17.04 -1.24 9.98
CA LEU A 67 16.58 -2.60 9.73
C LEU A 67 16.66 -3.41 11.03
N PRO A 68 15.65 -4.25 11.32
CA PRO A 68 15.73 -5.16 12.44
C PRO A 68 16.91 -6.13 12.24
N GLU A 69 17.55 -6.54 13.33
CA GLU A 69 18.58 -7.57 13.27
C GLU A 69 17.99 -8.84 12.66
N ARG A 70 18.72 -9.43 11.70
CA ARG A 70 18.31 -10.68 11.08
C ARG A 70 18.33 -11.77 12.16
N PRO A 71 17.28 -12.58 12.33
CA PRO A 71 17.28 -13.67 13.30
C PRO A 71 18.50 -14.56 13.10
N VAL A 72 19.24 -14.84 14.18
CA VAL A 72 20.32 -15.83 14.15
C VAL A 72 19.67 -17.20 14.04
N GLU A 73 19.82 -17.87 12.89
CA GLU A 73 19.44 -19.28 12.77
C GLU A 73 20.32 -20.12 13.72
N PRO A 74 19.73 -21.02 14.53
CA PRO A 74 20.50 -21.84 15.45
C PRO A 74 21.50 -22.69 14.66
N THR A 75 22.78 -22.60 15.02
CA THR A 75 23.84 -23.44 14.47
C THR A 75 23.61 -24.87 14.99
N THR A 76 23.25 -25.78 14.10
CA THR A 76 23.19 -27.22 14.36
C THR A 76 24.57 -27.77 14.72
#